data_AF-A0A7V9FLL6-F1
#
_entry.id   AF-A0A7V9FLL6-F1
#
_cell.length_a   1.000
_cell.length_b   1.000
_cell.length_c   1.000
_cell.angle_alpha   90.00
_cell.angle_beta   90.00
_cell.angle_gamma   90.00
#
_symmetry.space_group_name_H-M   'P 1'
#
loop_
_entity.id
_entity.type
_entity.pdbx_description
1 polymer ?
#
loop_
_entity_poly.entity_id
_entity_poly.type
_entity_poly.pdbx_seq_one_letter_code
_entity_poly.pdbx_strand_id
1 'polypeptide(L)'
;FAPLPTALVLLAIVIDAPATVAFQIALALGHTAAWSFRYPFQNALVVGAVPALYAAAGVNGALGAIVLSSSAALAAGLVLVARPLRAARANAVVPRHVSRFALLQGWSNVLVQVQHRGVVVAAALLAGSRTETGYAALAAGVSIAITYAIWQLFTVTTPRFAAVATVDPEAAAAALRRVAHVALIAAAPAALVGVVLTPPLLRGVLGADFSAAKVAFAPALAAIPLAALMGAVGAAAALQLRPEARLWTTVAGAVTFVVAAAALVPAFDAAGATGALLAGTAAAALAGVALFPGLVEARLLAFSLATTAVVLGVGLAQ
;
A
#
# COMPACT_ATOMS: atom_id res chain seq x y z
N PHE A 1 -12.96 -14.83 19.36
CA PHE A 1 -12.67 -13.37 19.41
C PHE A 1 -13.70 -12.69 20.29
N ALA A 2 -13.32 -11.67 21.07
CA ALA A 2 -14.27 -10.93 21.90
C ALA A 2 -15.23 -10.11 21.00
N PRO A 3 -16.55 -10.08 21.29
CA PRO A 3 -17.56 -9.55 20.37
C PRO A 3 -17.43 -8.05 20.13
N LEU A 4 -17.11 -7.26 21.15
CA LEU A 4 -17.02 -5.80 21.03
C LEU A 4 -15.82 -5.34 20.17
N PRO A 5 -14.57 -5.82 20.38
CA PRO A 5 -13.46 -5.55 19.46
C PRO A 5 -13.78 -5.87 18.00
N THR A 6 -14.40 -7.03 17.76
CA THR A 6 -14.81 -7.44 16.41
C THR A 6 -15.82 -6.45 15.83
N ALA A 7 -16.84 -6.06 16.59
CA ALA A 7 -17.85 -5.10 16.16
C ALA A 7 -17.26 -3.73 15.82
N LEU A 8 -16.33 -3.22 16.63
CA LEU A 8 -15.65 -1.94 16.38
C LEU A 8 -14.81 -1.97 15.10
N VAL A 9 -14.08 -3.06 14.87
CA VAL A 9 -13.29 -3.23 13.64
C VAL A 9 -14.21 -3.34 12.41
N LEU A 10 -15.27 -4.13 12.50
CA LEU A 10 -16.25 -4.25 11.40
C LEU A 10 -16.92 -2.91 11.10
N LEU A 11 -17.29 -2.15 12.13
CA LEU A 11 -17.87 -0.82 11.97
C LEU A 11 -16.90 0.14 11.29
N ALA A 12 -15.62 0.16 11.71
CA ALA A 12 -14.60 0.97 11.07
C ALA A 12 -14.45 0.61 9.57
N ILE A 13 -14.46 -0.68 9.22
CA ILE A 13 -14.40 -1.14 7.82
C ILE A 13 -15.62 -0.65 7.02
N VAL A 14 -16.82 -0.82 7.58
CA VAL A 14 -18.09 -0.40 6.94
C VAL A 14 -18.11 1.11 6.68
N ILE A 15 -17.50 1.91 7.56
CA ILE A 15 -17.42 3.37 7.42
C ILE A 15 -16.27 3.80 6.49
N ASP A 16 -15.13 3.10 6.53
CA ASP A 16 -13.96 3.46 5.72
C ASP A 16 -14.14 3.13 4.23
N ALA A 17 -14.95 2.12 3.91
CA ALA A 17 -15.31 1.79 2.53
C ALA A 17 -15.99 2.97 1.79
N PRO A 18 -17.11 3.54 2.27
CA PRO A 18 -17.71 4.73 1.65
C PRO A 18 -16.82 5.97 1.76
N ALA A 19 -15.99 6.11 2.81
CA ALA A 19 -15.01 7.19 2.87
C ALA A 19 -14.03 7.09 1.68
N THR A 20 -13.56 5.88 1.40
CA THR A 20 -12.70 5.60 0.24
C THR A 20 -13.38 5.97 -1.07
N VAL A 21 -14.63 5.57 -1.26
CA VAL A 21 -15.39 5.90 -2.46
C VAL A 21 -15.55 7.41 -2.60
N ALA A 22 -15.88 8.13 -1.52
CA ALA A 22 -16.00 9.57 -1.54
C ALA A 22 -14.69 10.27 -1.96
N PHE A 23 -13.55 9.84 -1.43
CA PHE A 23 -12.26 10.40 -1.82
C PHE A 23 -11.82 9.98 -3.23
N GLN A 24 -12.20 8.79 -3.72
CA GLN A 24 -11.99 8.41 -5.12
C GLN A 24 -12.81 9.29 -6.08
N ILE A 25 -14.05 9.62 -5.72
CA ILE A 25 -14.88 10.57 -6.47
C ILE A 25 -14.24 11.97 -6.42
N ALA A 26 -13.79 12.43 -5.25
CA ALA A 26 -13.11 13.70 -5.11
C ALA A 26 -11.86 13.78 -6.01
N LEU A 27 -11.05 12.71 -6.05
CA LEU A 27 -9.92 12.58 -6.97
C LEU A 27 -10.35 12.70 -8.43
N ALA A 28 -11.41 11.99 -8.82
CA ALA A 28 -11.95 12.04 -10.19
C ALA A 28 -12.48 13.44 -10.57
N LEU A 29 -12.92 14.23 -9.60
CA LEU A 29 -13.33 15.63 -9.75
C LEU A 29 -12.15 16.62 -9.71
N GLY A 30 -10.91 16.14 -9.60
CA GLY A 30 -9.70 16.97 -9.58
C GLY A 30 -9.25 17.44 -8.21
N HIS A 31 -9.90 17.02 -7.11
CA HIS A 31 -9.47 17.31 -5.75
C HIS A 31 -8.31 16.40 -5.29
N THR A 32 -7.18 16.47 -6.00
CA THR A 32 -5.99 15.64 -5.75
C THR A 32 -5.45 15.80 -4.32
N ALA A 33 -5.43 17.03 -3.81
CA ALA A 33 -5.00 17.30 -2.43
C ALA A 33 -5.85 16.54 -1.40
N ALA A 34 -7.17 16.52 -1.56
CA ALA A 34 -8.05 15.80 -0.65
C ALA A 34 -7.75 14.30 -0.64
N TRP A 35 -7.51 13.71 -1.81
CA TRP A 35 -7.08 12.30 -1.93
C TRP A 35 -5.73 12.04 -1.25
N SER A 36 -4.74 12.91 -1.47
CA SER A 36 -3.40 12.74 -0.92
C SER A 36 -3.34 12.95 0.60
N PHE A 37 -4.16 13.84 1.15
CA PHE A 37 -4.19 14.12 2.59
C PHE A 37 -5.16 13.25 3.39
N ARG A 38 -5.98 12.41 2.75
CA ARG A 38 -6.92 11.51 3.44
C ARG A 38 -6.22 10.65 4.51
N TYR A 39 -5.22 9.87 4.13
CA TYR A 39 -4.55 8.95 5.06
C TYR A 39 -3.72 9.68 6.13
N PRO A 40 -2.96 10.75 5.80
CA PRO A 40 -2.35 11.60 6.82
C PRO A 40 -3.35 12.13 7.85
N PHE A 41 -4.51 12.62 7.39
CA PHE A 41 -5.59 13.08 8.27
C PHE A 41 -6.11 11.96 9.18
N GLN A 42 -6.43 10.80 8.61
CA GLN A 42 -6.89 9.64 9.39
C GLN A 42 -5.84 9.18 10.42
N ASN A 43 -4.58 9.10 10.01
CA ASN A 43 -3.49 8.69 10.89
C ASN A 43 -3.25 9.69 12.02
N ALA A 44 -3.29 11.00 11.73
CA ALA A 44 -3.16 12.04 12.74
C ALA A 44 -4.27 11.94 13.79
N LEU A 45 -5.51 11.68 13.37
CA LEU A 45 -6.64 11.45 14.28
C LEU A 45 -6.43 10.20 15.15
N VAL A 46 -5.98 9.10 14.56
CA VAL A 46 -5.70 7.87 15.32
C VAL A 46 -4.59 8.12 16.35
N VAL A 47 -3.46 8.70 15.93
CA VAL A 47 -2.32 9.00 16.80
C VAL A 47 -2.73 9.94 17.95
N GLY A 48 -3.55 10.95 17.68
CA GLY A 48 -4.04 11.89 18.69
C GLY A 48 -5.08 11.29 19.64
N ALA A 49 -5.99 10.46 19.14
CA ALA A 49 -7.13 9.95 19.92
C ALA A 49 -6.83 8.66 20.70
N VAL A 50 -5.93 7.80 20.21
CA VAL A 50 -5.61 6.52 20.85
C VAL A 50 -5.18 6.67 22.32
N PRO A 51 -4.25 7.59 22.70
CA PRO A 51 -3.82 7.70 24.10
C PRO A 51 -4.98 8.01 25.06
N ALA A 52 -5.81 9.01 24.71
CA ALA A 52 -6.94 9.43 25.54
C ALA A 52 -8.02 8.34 25.63
N LEU A 53 -8.37 7.71 24.50
CA LEU A 53 -9.41 6.68 24.47
C LEU A 53 -8.92 5.38 25.13
N TYR A 54 -7.65 5.03 24.98
CA TYR A 54 -7.06 3.88 25.67
C TYR A 54 -7.03 4.09 27.18
N ALA A 55 -6.66 5.28 27.66
CA ALA A 55 -6.72 5.60 29.09
C ALA A 55 -8.14 5.46 29.65
N ALA A 56 -9.17 5.80 28.87
CA ALA A 56 -10.56 5.74 29.29
C ALA A 56 -11.17 4.32 29.24
N ALA A 57 -10.85 3.51 28.22
CA ALA A 57 -11.55 2.26 27.93
C ALA A 57 -10.63 1.11 27.47
N GLY A 58 -9.32 1.22 27.71
CA GLY A 58 -8.32 0.23 27.32
C GLY A 58 -8.33 -0.05 25.81
N VAL A 59 -8.15 -1.32 25.44
CA VAL A 59 -8.10 -1.77 24.04
C VAL A 59 -9.36 -1.37 23.25
N ASN A 60 -10.53 -1.42 23.87
CA ASN A 60 -11.78 -1.03 23.20
C ASN A 60 -11.78 0.46 22.83
N GLY A 61 -11.25 1.31 23.71
CA GLY A 61 -11.08 2.73 23.41
C GLY A 61 -10.11 2.99 22.26
N ALA A 62 -8.96 2.29 22.24
CA ALA A 62 -8.02 2.38 21.11
C ALA A 62 -8.65 1.93 19.78
N LEU A 63 -9.46 0.87 19.78
CA LEU A 63 -10.22 0.45 18.60
C LEU A 63 -11.29 1.47 18.20
N GLY A 64 -11.93 2.12 19.18
CA GLY A 64 -12.85 3.24 18.96
C GLY A 64 -12.22 4.43 18.23
N ALA A 65 -10.91 4.67 18.43
CA ALA A 65 -10.17 5.70 17.70
C ALA A 65 -10.16 5.44 16.18
N ILE A 66 -10.15 4.17 15.76
CA ILE A 66 -10.20 3.79 14.34
C ILE A 66 -11.56 4.16 13.77
N VAL A 67 -12.66 3.83 14.47
CA VAL A 67 -14.02 4.19 14.07
C VAL A 67 -14.17 5.71 13.96
N LEU A 68 -13.67 6.45 14.94
CA LEU A 68 -13.67 7.92 14.94
C LEU A 68 -12.93 8.48 13.72
N SER A 69 -11.73 7.98 13.44
CA SER A 69 -10.91 8.40 12.30
C SER A 69 -11.59 8.11 10.96
N SER A 70 -12.14 6.90 10.78
CA SER A 70 -12.91 6.54 9.58
C SER A 70 -14.17 7.41 9.42
N SER A 71 -14.87 7.72 10.52
CA SER A 71 -16.06 8.58 10.49
C SER A 71 -15.72 10.01 10.09
N ALA A 72 -14.64 10.57 10.64
CA ALA A 72 -14.17 11.90 10.28
C ALA A 72 -13.75 11.96 8.80
N ALA A 73 -13.07 10.93 8.29
CA ALA A 73 -12.74 10.84 6.87
C ALA A 73 -13.99 10.74 5.99
N LEU A 74 -14.98 9.94 6.36
CA LEU A 74 -16.25 9.86 5.64
C LEU A 74 -16.93 11.23 5.58
N ALA A 75 -17.03 11.93 6.73
CA ALA A 75 -17.62 13.25 6.80
C ALA A 75 -16.88 14.25 5.89
N ALA A 76 -15.55 14.30 5.97
CA ALA A 76 -14.73 15.17 5.12
C ALA A 76 -14.90 14.85 3.62
N GLY A 77 -14.87 13.56 3.26
CA GLY A 77 -15.09 13.11 1.89
C GLY A 77 -16.48 13.50 1.37
N LEU A 78 -17.54 13.26 2.16
CA LEU A 78 -18.91 13.60 1.79
C LEU A 78 -19.09 15.10 1.59
N VAL A 79 -18.47 15.96 2.41
CA VAL A 79 -18.52 17.42 2.21
C VAL A 79 -18.00 17.82 0.82
N LEU A 80 -16.95 17.16 0.34
CA LEU A 80 -16.35 17.44 -0.97
C LEU A 80 -17.23 16.98 -2.13
N VAL A 81 -17.94 15.86 -1.98
CA VAL A 81 -18.65 15.21 -3.10
C VAL A 81 -20.17 15.31 -3.04
N ALA A 82 -20.76 15.78 -1.93
CA ALA A 82 -22.21 15.80 -1.73
C ALA A 82 -22.95 16.61 -2.80
N ARG A 83 -22.45 17.80 -3.18
CA ARG A 83 -23.09 18.62 -4.20
C ARG A 83 -23.02 17.96 -5.60
N PRO A 84 -21.86 17.53 -6.11
CA PRO A 84 -21.76 16.76 -7.34
C PRO A 84 -22.65 15.51 -7.34
N LEU A 85 -22.70 14.76 -6.24
CA LEU A 85 -23.54 13.56 -6.12
C LEU A 85 -25.03 13.88 -6.21
N ARG A 86 -25.50 14.96 -5.54
CA ARG A 86 -26.91 15.40 -5.64
C ARG A 86 -27.26 15.90 -7.05
N ALA A 87 -26.30 16.46 -7.77
CA ALA A 87 -26.49 16.94 -9.14
C ALA A 87 -26.36 15.82 -10.20
N ALA A 88 -25.87 14.64 -9.82
CA ALA A 88 -25.69 13.53 -10.74
C ALA A 88 -27.05 12.99 -11.21
N ARG A 89 -27.16 12.65 -12.49
CA ARG A 89 -28.37 12.04 -13.04
C ARG A 89 -28.59 10.67 -12.42
N ALA A 90 -29.80 10.43 -11.90
CA ALA A 90 -30.22 9.11 -11.47
C ALA A 90 -30.16 8.12 -12.65
N ASN A 91 -29.75 6.89 -12.38
CA ASN A 91 -29.71 5.77 -13.35
C ASN A 91 -28.81 6.00 -14.58
N ALA A 92 -27.74 6.81 -14.45
CA ALA A 92 -26.74 6.92 -15.49
C ALA A 92 -26.15 5.55 -15.83
N VAL A 93 -26.25 5.13 -17.10
CA VAL A 93 -25.74 3.83 -17.55
C VAL A 93 -24.21 3.90 -17.66
N VAL A 94 -23.51 3.11 -16.85
CA VAL A 94 -22.06 2.92 -16.98
C VAL A 94 -21.79 1.94 -18.12
N PRO A 95 -20.98 2.30 -19.14
CA PRO A 95 -20.67 1.39 -20.23
C PRO A 95 -20.02 0.09 -19.73
N ARG A 96 -20.41 -1.05 -20.31
CA ARG A 96 -19.95 -2.38 -19.86
C ARG A 96 -18.42 -2.52 -19.80
N HIS A 97 -17.70 -1.90 -20.73
CA HIS A 97 -16.23 -1.95 -20.76
C HIS A 97 -15.60 -1.20 -19.58
N VAL A 98 -16.22 -0.10 -19.12
CA VAL A 98 -15.80 0.63 -17.91
C VAL A 98 -16.02 -0.25 -16.67
N SER A 99 -17.17 -0.90 -16.56
CA SER A 99 -17.47 -1.81 -15.45
C SER A 99 -16.50 -3.00 -15.40
N ARG A 100 -16.18 -3.61 -16.55
CA ARG A 100 -15.19 -4.70 -16.64
C ARG A 100 -13.80 -4.21 -16.21
N PHE A 101 -13.36 -3.06 -16.71
CA PHE A 101 -12.07 -2.48 -16.32
C PHE A 101 -12.02 -2.23 -14.80
N ALA A 102 -13.06 -1.60 -14.24
CA ALA A 102 -13.15 -1.32 -12.81
C ALA A 102 -13.15 -2.61 -11.97
N LEU A 103 -13.86 -3.65 -12.40
CA LEU A 103 -13.91 -4.94 -11.71
C LEU A 103 -12.53 -5.62 -11.68
N LEU A 104 -11.81 -5.63 -12.81
CA LEU A 104 -10.47 -6.22 -12.88
C LEU A 104 -9.44 -5.43 -12.06
N GLN A 105 -9.54 -4.09 -12.03
CA GLN A 105 -8.73 -3.26 -11.14
C GLN A 105 -9.08 -3.49 -9.66
N GLY A 106 -10.37 -3.67 -9.36
CA GLY A 106 -10.85 -4.04 -8.03
C GLY A 106 -10.23 -5.35 -7.54
N TRP A 107 -10.29 -6.40 -8.37
CA TRP A 107 -9.64 -7.68 -8.07
C TRP A 107 -8.12 -7.58 -7.92
N SER A 108 -7.48 -6.78 -8.78
CA SER A 108 -6.04 -6.52 -8.66
C SER A 108 -5.71 -5.89 -7.30
N ASN A 109 -6.52 -4.94 -6.84
CA ASN A 109 -6.35 -4.31 -5.53
C ASN A 109 -6.60 -5.29 -4.38
N VAL A 110 -7.60 -6.18 -4.49
CA VAL A 110 -7.83 -7.25 -3.49
C VAL A 110 -6.57 -8.13 -3.37
N LEU A 111 -5.98 -8.55 -4.48
CA LEU A 111 -4.76 -9.36 -4.49
C LEU A 111 -3.53 -8.63 -3.95
N VAL A 112 -3.42 -7.31 -4.17
CA VAL A 112 -2.39 -6.50 -3.50
C VAL A 112 -2.61 -6.49 -1.99
N GLN A 113 -3.87 -6.43 -1.52
CA GLN A 113 -4.14 -6.50 -0.09
C GLN A 113 -3.85 -7.87 0.52
N VAL A 114 -3.94 -8.96 -0.25
CA VAL A 114 -3.46 -10.27 0.21
C VAL A 114 -1.97 -10.18 0.57
N GLN A 115 -1.16 -9.46 -0.21
CA GLN A 115 0.26 -9.27 0.10
C GLN A 115 0.46 -8.31 1.28
N HIS A 116 -0.12 -7.12 1.21
CA HIS A 116 0.10 -6.06 2.19
C HIS A 116 -0.49 -6.38 3.57
N ARG A 117 -1.71 -6.91 3.62
CA ARG A 117 -2.41 -7.25 4.87
C ARG A 117 -2.15 -8.69 5.29
N GLY A 118 -1.83 -9.58 4.33
CA GLY A 118 -1.51 -10.96 4.63
C GLY A 118 -0.26 -11.14 5.48
N VAL A 119 0.67 -10.18 5.53
CA VAL A 119 1.86 -10.26 6.40
C VAL A 119 1.47 -10.51 7.86
N VAL A 120 0.50 -9.74 8.36
CA VAL A 120 0.03 -9.85 9.75
C VAL A 120 -0.73 -11.16 9.97
N VAL A 121 -1.55 -11.54 8.99
CA VAL A 121 -2.31 -12.80 9.05
C VAL A 121 -1.37 -14.00 9.03
N ALA A 122 -0.35 -13.99 8.18
CA ALA A 122 0.63 -15.06 8.07
C ALA A 122 1.45 -15.19 9.35
N ALA A 123 1.94 -14.08 9.91
CA ALA A 123 2.62 -14.09 11.21
C ALA A 123 1.71 -14.64 12.32
N ALA A 124 0.46 -14.19 12.39
CA ALA A 124 -0.49 -14.66 13.40
C ALA A 124 -0.81 -16.16 13.30
N LEU A 125 -0.97 -16.68 12.08
CA LEU A 125 -1.37 -18.06 11.83
C LEU A 125 -0.18 -19.04 11.86
N LEU A 126 1.00 -18.62 11.37
CA LEU A 126 2.12 -19.52 11.12
C LEU A 126 3.26 -19.39 12.14
N ALA A 127 3.49 -18.20 12.73
CA ALA A 127 4.46 -18.05 13.83
C ALA A 127 3.82 -18.34 15.20
N GLY A 128 2.48 -18.22 15.30
CA GLY A 128 1.75 -18.54 16.53
C GLY A 128 2.02 -17.61 17.72
N SER A 129 2.77 -16.52 17.50
CA SER A 129 3.19 -15.57 18.54
C SER A 129 2.53 -14.20 18.36
N ARG A 130 1.93 -13.68 19.43
CA ARG A 130 1.36 -12.32 19.46
C ARG A 130 2.45 -11.26 19.28
N THR A 131 3.63 -11.50 19.83
CA THR A 131 4.78 -10.60 19.74
C THR A 131 5.27 -10.50 18.30
N GLU A 132 5.47 -11.65 17.64
CA GLU A 132 5.88 -11.71 16.23
C GLU A 132 4.83 -11.09 15.30
N THR A 133 3.54 -11.32 15.58
CA THR A 133 2.45 -10.65 14.87
C THR A 133 2.56 -9.13 15.00
N GLY A 134 2.89 -8.62 16.19
CA GLY A 134 3.11 -7.20 16.44
C GLY A 134 4.32 -6.64 15.68
N TYR A 135 5.45 -7.36 15.68
CA TYR A 135 6.64 -6.97 14.93
C TYR A 135 6.40 -6.94 13.42
N ALA A 136 5.74 -7.97 12.89
CA ALA A 136 5.36 -8.04 11.49
C ALA A 136 4.41 -6.91 11.10
N ALA A 137 3.40 -6.62 11.94
CA ALA A 137 2.45 -5.53 11.73
C ALA A 137 3.12 -4.16 11.72
N LEU A 138 4.05 -3.92 12.63
CA LEU A 138 4.81 -2.67 12.71
C LEU A 138 5.70 -2.49 11.46
N ALA A 139 6.52 -3.47 11.14
CA ALA A 139 7.42 -3.44 9.99
C ALA A 139 6.67 -3.29 8.66
N ALA A 140 5.63 -4.10 8.44
CA ALA A 140 4.80 -4.01 7.25
C ALA A 140 4.05 -2.68 7.20
N GLY A 141 3.51 -2.20 8.32
CA GLY A 141 2.79 -0.93 8.40
C GLY A 141 3.63 0.26 7.92
N VAL A 142 4.88 0.35 8.39
CA VAL A 142 5.83 1.39 7.96
C VAL A 142 6.15 1.27 6.46
N SER A 143 6.52 0.07 6.01
CA SER A 143 6.84 -0.17 4.59
C SER A 143 5.67 0.14 3.65
N ILE A 144 4.45 -0.28 4.01
CA ILE A 144 3.23 -0.04 3.25
C ILE A 144 2.90 1.45 3.21
N ALA A 145 3.09 2.18 4.31
CA ALA A 145 2.88 3.64 4.32
C ALA A 145 3.80 4.36 3.33
N ILE A 146 5.09 4.01 3.31
CA ILE A 146 6.06 4.56 2.35
C ILE A 146 5.69 4.14 0.91
N THR A 147 5.34 2.87 0.72
CA THR A 147 4.88 2.34 -0.58
C THR A 147 3.68 3.11 -1.11
N TYR A 148 2.67 3.39 -0.27
CA TYR A 148 1.51 4.18 -0.68
C TYR A 148 1.85 5.63 -0.97
N ALA A 149 2.80 6.24 -0.26
CA ALA A 149 3.28 7.59 -0.58
C ALA A 149 3.91 7.64 -1.99
N ILE A 150 4.65 6.59 -2.37
CA ILE A 150 5.19 6.44 -3.73
C ILE A 150 4.06 6.22 -4.75
N TRP A 151 3.11 5.32 -4.46
CA TRP A 151 2.00 5.01 -5.38
C TRP A 151 1.05 6.20 -5.59
N GLN A 152 0.85 7.03 -4.57
CA GLN A 152 0.08 8.28 -4.67
C GLN A 152 0.55 9.15 -5.84
N LEU A 153 1.87 9.26 -6.08
CA LEU A 153 2.42 10.00 -7.21
C LEU A 153 1.88 9.48 -8.55
N PHE A 154 1.83 8.17 -8.74
CA PHE A 154 1.27 7.56 -9.95
C PHE A 154 -0.24 7.78 -10.02
N THR A 155 -0.96 7.59 -8.92
CA THR A 155 -2.41 7.80 -8.86
C THR A 155 -2.82 9.21 -9.27
N VAL A 156 -2.13 10.26 -8.79
CA VAL A 156 -2.49 11.65 -9.10
C VAL A 156 -2.01 12.11 -10.48
N THR A 157 -0.93 11.53 -11.02
CA THR A 157 -0.40 11.89 -12.34
C THR A 157 -1.08 11.14 -13.49
N THR A 158 -1.60 9.93 -13.25
CA THR A 158 -2.19 9.07 -14.30
C THR A 158 -3.32 9.75 -15.08
N PRO A 159 -4.28 10.48 -14.47
CA PRO A 159 -5.32 11.18 -15.23
C PRO A 159 -4.76 12.18 -16.24
N ARG A 160 -3.70 12.92 -15.87
CA ARG A 160 -3.04 13.86 -16.78
C ARG A 160 -2.36 13.12 -17.94
N PHE A 161 -1.68 12.02 -17.65
CA PHE A 161 -1.04 11.20 -18.70
C PHE A 161 -2.07 10.50 -19.59
N ALA A 162 -3.23 10.13 -19.06
CA ALA A 162 -4.33 9.56 -19.85
C ALA A 162 -4.86 10.58 -20.87
N ALA A 163 -5.00 11.85 -20.47
CA ALA A 163 -5.38 12.91 -21.39
C ALA A 163 -4.34 13.08 -22.52
N VAL A 164 -3.05 13.10 -22.20
CA VAL A 164 -1.97 13.19 -23.20
C VAL A 164 -1.94 11.97 -24.11
N ALA A 165 -2.15 10.75 -23.57
CA ALA A 165 -2.08 9.51 -24.31
C ALA A 165 -3.14 9.40 -25.43
N THR A 166 -4.21 10.20 -25.38
CA THR A 166 -5.20 10.26 -26.47
C THR A 166 -4.67 10.90 -27.76
N VAL A 167 -3.64 11.74 -27.64
CA VAL A 167 -3.04 12.48 -28.76
C VAL A 167 -1.62 12.00 -29.03
N ASP A 168 -0.83 11.78 -27.97
CA ASP A 168 0.57 11.36 -28.05
C ASP A 168 0.86 10.26 -27.00
N PRO A 169 0.63 8.98 -27.36
CA PRO A 169 0.89 7.84 -26.49
C PRO A 169 2.37 7.71 -26.08
N GLU A 170 3.31 8.10 -26.95
CA GLU A 170 4.73 7.98 -26.68
C GLU A 170 5.21 9.01 -25.65
N ALA A 171 4.73 10.26 -25.74
CA ALA A 171 5.00 11.28 -24.74
C ALA A 171 4.42 10.90 -23.37
N ALA A 172 3.22 10.33 -23.33
CA ALA A 172 2.63 9.82 -22.08
C ALA A 172 3.48 8.70 -21.46
N ALA A 173 3.95 7.74 -22.28
CA ALA A 173 4.84 6.68 -21.83
C ALA A 173 6.19 7.22 -21.33
N ALA A 174 6.79 8.19 -22.04
CA ALA A 174 8.03 8.84 -21.62
C ALA A 174 7.88 9.60 -20.30
N ALA A 175 6.76 10.30 -20.11
CA ALA A 175 6.46 11.00 -18.86
C ALA A 175 6.28 10.01 -17.70
N LEU A 176 5.59 8.89 -17.91
CA LEU A 176 5.45 7.83 -16.93
C LEU A 176 6.81 7.24 -16.54
N ARG A 177 7.68 6.96 -17.52
CA ARG A 177 9.06 6.50 -17.26
C ARG A 177 9.84 7.50 -16.40
N ARG A 178 9.72 8.80 -16.69
CA ARG A 178 10.39 9.85 -15.92
C ARG A 178 9.91 9.86 -14.46
N VAL A 179 8.60 9.75 -14.24
CA VAL A 179 8.02 9.66 -12.89
C VAL A 179 8.54 8.43 -12.16
N ALA A 180 8.61 7.28 -12.84
CA ALA A 180 9.15 6.06 -12.24
C ALA A 180 10.62 6.20 -11.81
N HIS A 181 11.45 6.86 -12.61
CA HIS A 181 12.85 7.15 -12.24
C HIS A 181 12.94 8.05 -11.02
N VAL A 182 12.20 9.17 -11.00
CA VAL A 182 12.19 10.11 -9.87
C VAL A 182 11.69 9.42 -8.59
N ALA A 183 10.62 8.63 -8.70
CA ALA A 183 10.09 7.85 -7.60
C ALA A 183 11.13 6.87 -7.04
N LEU A 184 11.87 6.17 -7.91
CA LEU A 184 12.90 5.23 -7.47
C LEU A 184 14.10 5.92 -6.83
N ILE A 185 14.55 7.07 -7.39
CA ILE A 185 15.61 7.90 -6.81
C ILE A 185 15.23 8.40 -5.42
N ALA A 186 13.95 8.65 -5.15
CA ALA A 186 13.47 9.01 -3.81
C ALA A 186 13.27 7.78 -2.90
N ALA A 187 12.79 6.67 -3.44
CA ALA A 187 12.50 5.44 -2.69
C ALA A 187 13.77 4.77 -2.14
N ALA A 188 14.85 4.76 -2.93
CA ALA A 188 16.12 4.16 -2.56
C ALA A 188 16.74 4.75 -1.27
N PRO A 189 16.99 6.08 -1.17
CA PRO A 189 17.51 6.68 0.05
C PRO A 189 16.50 6.58 1.20
N ALA A 190 15.19 6.71 0.94
CA ALA A 190 14.18 6.54 1.98
C ALA A 190 14.22 5.15 2.62
N ALA A 191 14.38 4.09 1.83
CA ALA A 191 14.52 2.73 2.31
C ALA A 191 15.82 2.52 3.11
N LEU A 192 16.95 3.03 2.60
CA LEU A 192 18.25 2.94 3.27
C LEU A 192 18.27 3.69 4.61
N VAL A 193 17.82 4.95 4.60
CA VAL A 193 17.68 5.76 5.80
C VAL A 193 16.72 5.09 6.78
N GLY A 194 15.60 4.55 6.29
CA GLY A 194 14.65 3.79 7.09
C GLY A 194 15.31 2.63 7.82
N VAL A 195 16.10 1.81 7.11
CA VAL A 195 16.81 0.67 7.72
C VAL A 195 17.82 1.14 8.77
N VAL A 196 18.67 2.13 8.45
CA VAL A 196 19.68 2.66 9.37
C VAL A 196 19.07 3.29 10.63
N LEU A 197 17.95 4.00 10.48
CA LEU A 197 17.28 4.65 11.60
C LEU A 197 16.34 3.71 12.36
N THR A 198 16.02 2.53 11.84
CA THR A 198 15.07 1.61 12.49
C THR A 198 15.52 1.24 13.91
N PRO A 199 16.75 0.74 14.18
CA PRO A 199 17.15 0.37 15.53
C PRO A 199 17.05 1.50 16.57
N PRO A 200 17.59 2.72 16.33
CA PRO A 200 17.45 3.81 17.30
C PRO A 200 16.01 4.30 17.43
N LEU A 201 15.21 4.31 16.36
CA LEU A 201 13.80 4.72 16.42
C LEU A 201 12.93 3.73 17.20
N LEU A 202 13.13 2.42 17.00
CA LEU A 202 12.41 1.40 17.77
C LEU A 202 12.67 1.59 19.27
N ARG A 203 13.94 1.75 19.66
CA ARG A 203 14.30 1.95 21.07
C ARG A 203 13.79 3.29 21.62
N GLY A 204 13.94 4.37 20.87
CA GLY A 204 13.63 5.73 21.34
C GLY A 204 12.14 6.05 21.37
N VAL A 205 11.35 5.49 20.44
CA VAL A 205 9.92 5.79 20.29
C VAL A 205 9.03 4.71 20.89
N LEU A 206 9.38 3.43 20.69
CA LEU A 206 8.55 2.30 21.12
C LEU A 206 9.08 1.61 22.38
N GLY A 207 10.35 1.84 22.73
CA GLY A 207 11.00 1.24 23.88
C GLY A 207 11.87 0.04 23.54
N ALA A 208 12.69 -0.40 24.50
CA ALA A 208 13.67 -1.48 24.32
C ALA A 208 13.02 -2.83 23.98
N ASP A 209 11.78 -3.06 24.43
CA ASP A 209 11.03 -4.29 24.19
C ASP A 209 10.74 -4.53 22.70
N PHE A 210 10.70 -3.46 21.89
CA PHE A 210 10.50 -3.57 20.44
C PHE A 210 11.80 -3.73 19.64
N SER A 211 12.96 -3.82 20.30
CA SER A 211 14.25 -3.92 19.60
C SER A 211 14.36 -5.16 18.72
N ALA A 212 13.72 -6.28 19.10
CA ALA A 212 13.69 -7.50 18.31
C ALA A 212 12.92 -7.32 16.99
N ALA A 213 12.01 -6.34 16.88
CA ALA A 213 11.26 -6.08 15.65
C ALA A 213 12.15 -5.74 14.45
N LYS A 214 13.40 -5.29 14.69
CA LYS A 214 14.34 -4.86 13.64
C LYS A 214 14.51 -5.90 12.53
N VAL A 215 14.45 -7.19 12.85
CA VAL A 215 14.66 -8.27 11.88
C VAL A 215 13.54 -8.35 10.84
N ALA A 216 12.32 -7.94 11.21
CA ALA A 216 11.18 -7.85 10.29
C ALA A 216 11.24 -6.58 9.41
N PHE A 217 11.90 -5.52 9.90
CA PHE A 217 12.03 -4.28 9.13
C PHE A 217 12.96 -4.43 7.92
N ALA A 218 14.03 -5.22 8.01
CA ALA A 218 14.98 -5.39 6.91
C ALA A 218 14.30 -5.81 5.58
N PRO A 219 13.58 -6.96 5.51
CA PRO A 219 12.87 -7.33 4.29
C PRO A 219 11.67 -6.43 3.98
N ALA A 220 10.97 -5.90 4.98
CA ALA A 220 9.86 -4.98 4.74
C ALA A 220 10.30 -3.71 4.02
N LEU A 221 11.37 -3.06 4.50
CA LEU A 221 11.92 -1.85 3.90
C LEU A 221 12.63 -2.13 2.58
N ALA A 222 13.22 -3.32 2.42
CA ALA A 222 13.78 -3.76 1.14
C ALA A 222 12.73 -3.87 0.02
N ALA A 223 11.42 -3.97 0.33
CA ALA A 223 10.37 -3.95 -0.69
C ALA A 223 10.10 -2.54 -1.28
N ILE A 224 10.52 -1.47 -0.59
CA ILE A 224 10.21 -0.08 -0.96
C ILE A 224 10.75 0.31 -2.35
N PRO A 225 11.99 -0.01 -2.76
CA PRO A 225 12.48 0.31 -4.10
C PRO A 225 11.57 -0.25 -5.21
N LEU A 226 11.00 -1.44 -5.01
CA LEU A 226 10.09 -2.07 -5.97
C LEU A 226 8.74 -1.35 -6.09
N ALA A 227 8.38 -0.50 -5.13
CA ALA A 227 7.12 0.27 -5.15
C ALA A 227 7.02 1.17 -6.39
N ALA A 228 8.13 1.79 -6.82
CA ALA A 228 8.15 2.65 -8.01
C ALA A 228 7.83 1.86 -9.28
N LEU A 229 8.38 0.65 -9.43
CA LEU A 229 8.07 -0.25 -10.54
C LEU A 229 6.60 -0.68 -10.51
N MET A 230 6.10 -1.05 -9.33
CA MET A 230 4.71 -1.48 -9.16
C MET A 230 3.69 -0.37 -9.45
N GLY A 231 4.01 0.86 -9.05
CA GLY A 231 3.21 2.05 -9.39
C GLY A 231 3.22 2.33 -10.89
N ALA A 232 4.38 2.24 -11.53
CA ALA A 232 4.52 2.40 -12.98
C ALA A 232 3.71 1.35 -13.76
N VAL A 233 3.79 0.07 -13.35
CA VAL A 233 3.01 -1.03 -13.95
C VAL A 233 1.51 -0.77 -13.80
N GLY A 234 1.05 -0.32 -12.62
CA GLY A 234 -0.35 0.03 -12.39
C GLY A 234 -0.82 1.16 -13.32
N ALA A 235 -0.03 2.24 -13.41
CA ALA A 235 -0.34 3.37 -14.30
C ALA A 235 -0.31 2.96 -15.78
N ALA A 236 0.68 2.19 -16.21
CA ALA A 236 0.79 1.71 -17.59
C ALA A 236 -0.38 0.81 -17.99
N ALA A 237 -0.80 -0.10 -17.10
CA ALA A 237 -1.97 -0.92 -17.33
C ALA A 237 -3.25 -0.09 -17.49
N ALA A 238 -3.37 1.02 -16.77
CA ALA A 238 -4.47 1.95 -16.92
C ALA A 238 -4.40 2.72 -18.24
N LEU A 239 -3.23 3.29 -18.58
CA LEU A 239 -3.04 4.07 -19.82
C LEU A 239 -3.21 3.21 -21.08
N GLN A 240 -2.76 1.96 -21.05
CA GLN A 240 -2.86 1.04 -22.18
C GLN A 240 -4.19 0.25 -22.20
N LEU A 241 -5.08 0.48 -21.23
CA LEU A 241 -6.33 -0.27 -21.07
C LEU A 241 -6.13 -1.80 -21.02
N ARG A 242 -5.11 -2.25 -20.28
CA ARG A 242 -4.75 -3.67 -20.09
C ARG A 242 -4.96 -4.13 -18.64
N PRO A 243 -6.19 -4.06 -18.10
CA PRO A 243 -6.45 -4.44 -16.71
C PRO A 243 -6.24 -5.94 -16.45
N GLU A 244 -6.37 -6.80 -17.46
CA GLU A 244 -6.06 -8.23 -17.35
C GLU A 244 -4.57 -8.47 -17.09
N ALA A 245 -3.70 -7.73 -17.78
CA ALA A 245 -2.25 -7.83 -17.56
C ALA A 245 -1.90 -7.37 -16.14
N ARG A 246 -2.52 -6.28 -15.65
CA ARG A 246 -2.38 -5.88 -14.25
C ARG A 246 -2.83 -6.97 -13.29
N LEU A 247 -3.98 -7.59 -13.53
CA LEU A 247 -4.47 -8.67 -12.71
C LEU A 247 -3.44 -9.80 -12.60
N TRP A 248 -2.87 -10.25 -13.72
CA TRP A 248 -1.85 -11.29 -13.72
C TRP A 248 -0.58 -10.91 -12.94
N THR A 249 -0.13 -9.65 -13.00
CA THR A 249 1.00 -9.19 -12.16
C THR A 249 0.68 -9.32 -10.66
N THR A 250 -0.55 -8.98 -10.26
CA THR A 250 -0.97 -9.07 -8.87
C THR A 250 -1.25 -10.50 -8.42
N VAL A 251 -1.71 -11.37 -9.33
CA VAL A 251 -1.83 -12.82 -9.08
C VAL A 251 -0.45 -13.41 -8.82
N ALA A 252 0.55 -13.11 -9.67
CA ALA A 252 1.91 -13.57 -9.47
C ALA A 252 2.45 -13.18 -8.09
N GLY A 253 2.29 -11.90 -7.70
CA GLY A 253 2.71 -11.44 -6.38
C GLY A 253 1.96 -12.10 -5.22
N ALA A 254 0.63 -12.25 -5.33
CA ALA A 254 -0.17 -12.86 -4.27
C ALA A 254 0.15 -14.35 -4.09
N VAL A 255 0.29 -15.10 -5.18
CA VAL A 255 0.68 -16.53 -5.14
C VAL A 255 2.08 -16.68 -4.56
N THR A 256 3.05 -15.91 -5.03
CA THR A 256 4.42 -15.95 -4.48
C THR A 256 4.44 -15.57 -3.01
N PHE A 257 3.67 -14.57 -2.58
CA PHE A 257 3.53 -14.22 -1.18
C PHE A 257 3.02 -15.40 -0.35
N VAL A 258 1.93 -16.06 -0.77
CA VAL A 258 1.35 -17.20 -0.02
C VAL A 258 2.35 -18.35 0.09
N VAL A 259 3.00 -18.72 -1.02
CA VAL A 259 4.01 -19.79 -1.04
C VAL A 259 5.21 -19.44 -0.17
N ALA A 260 5.74 -18.22 -0.30
CA ALA A 260 6.88 -17.76 0.49
C ALA A 260 6.51 -17.65 1.98
N ALA A 261 5.31 -17.22 2.32
CA ALA A 261 4.86 -17.13 3.71
C ALA A 261 4.79 -18.53 4.35
N ALA A 262 4.23 -19.51 3.65
CA ALA A 262 4.17 -20.89 4.12
C ALA A 262 5.57 -21.49 4.36
N ALA A 263 6.56 -21.12 3.54
CA ALA A 263 7.93 -21.60 3.67
C ALA A 263 8.77 -20.84 4.71
N LEU A 264 8.64 -19.51 4.77
CA LEU A 264 9.54 -18.65 5.53
C LEU A 264 9.04 -18.35 6.94
N VAL A 265 7.74 -18.20 7.16
CA VAL A 265 7.22 -17.81 8.48
C VAL A 265 7.51 -18.86 9.56
N PRO A 266 7.37 -20.18 9.33
CA PRO A 266 7.68 -21.17 10.36
C PRO A 266 9.15 -21.19 10.80
N ALA A 267 10.07 -20.70 9.95
CA ALA A 267 11.51 -20.71 10.22
C ALA A 267 12.04 -19.35 10.70
N PHE A 268 11.37 -18.25 10.34
CA PHE A 268 11.87 -16.88 10.53
C PHE A 268 10.82 -15.92 11.12
N ASP A 269 9.68 -16.43 11.59
CA ASP A 269 8.64 -15.68 12.28
C ASP A 269 8.22 -14.38 11.55
N ALA A 270 8.26 -13.23 12.23
CA ALA A 270 7.91 -11.93 11.65
C ALA A 270 8.81 -11.58 10.44
N ALA A 271 10.10 -11.89 10.51
CA ALA A 271 11.03 -11.66 9.40
C ALA A 271 10.65 -12.49 8.18
N GLY A 272 10.21 -13.74 8.39
CA GLY A 272 9.68 -14.61 7.34
C GLY A 272 8.44 -14.02 6.67
N ALA A 273 7.52 -13.44 7.46
CA ALA A 273 6.29 -12.84 6.92
C ALA A 273 6.58 -11.60 6.05
N THR A 274 7.48 -10.74 6.51
CA THR A 274 7.95 -9.58 5.74
C THR A 274 8.86 -9.97 4.56
N GLY A 275 9.58 -11.09 4.67
CA GLY A 275 10.32 -11.71 3.56
C GLY A 275 9.38 -12.20 2.47
N ALA A 276 8.24 -12.78 2.84
CA ALA A 276 7.20 -13.15 1.90
C ALA A 276 6.60 -11.93 1.18
N LEU A 277 6.39 -10.81 1.89
CA LEU A 277 5.98 -9.54 1.27
C LEU A 277 6.98 -9.08 0.21
N LEU A 278 8.28 -9.10 0.54
CA LEU A 278 9.35 -8.76 -0.39
C LEU A 278 9.32 -9.68 -1.63
N ALA A 279 9.24 -10.99 -1.42
CA ALA A 279 9.18 -11.99 -2.50
C ALA A 279 7.97 -11.79 -3.42
N GLY A 280 6.78 -11.58 -2.84
CA GLY A 280 5.55 -11.27 -3.60
C GLY A 280 5.66 -9.98 -4.40
N THR A 281 6.20 -8.93 -3.78
CA THR A 281 6.43 -7.64 -4.44
C THR A 281 7.42 -7.77 -5.60
N ALA A 282 8.50 -8.51 -5.43
CA ALA A 282 9.49 -8.77 -6.47
C ALA A 282 8.90 -9.58 -7.63
N ALA A 283 8.13 -10.63 -7.34
CA ALA A 283 7.45 -11.43 -8.36
C ALA A 283 6.46 -10.59 -9.18
N ALA A 284 5.66 -9.75 -8.51
CA ALA A 284 4.74 -8.84 -9.19
C ALA A 284 5.48 -7.81 -10.08
N ALA A 285 6.61 -7.27 -9.60
CA ALA A 285 7.42 -6.33 -10.36
C ALA A 285 8.04 -7.00 -11.61
N LEU A 286 8.60 -8.20 -11.46
CA LEU A 286 9.17 -8.98 -12.57
C LEU A 286 8.10 -9.38 -13.60
N ALA A 287 6.94 -9.86 -13.13
CA ALA A 287 5.80 -10.13 -14.00
C ALA A 287 5.34 -8.86 -14.73
N GLY A 288 5.37 -7.71 -14.06
CA GLY A 288 5.05 -6.41 -14.65
C GLY A 288 6.03 -6.01 -15.76
N VAL A 289 7.33 -6.21 -15.56
CA VAL A 289 8.35 -5.97 -16.59
C VAL A 289 8.10 -6.86 -17.80
N ALA A 290 7.79 -8.15 -17.58
CA ALA A 290 7.53 -9.10 -18.66
C ALA A 290 6.25 -8.77 -19.45
N LEU A 291 5.18 -8.37 -18.76
CA LEU A 291 3.86 -8.11 -19.39
C LEU A 291 3.75 -6.71 -20.02
N PHE A 292 4.64 -5.78 -19.66
CA PHE A 292 4.70 -4.42 -20.18
C PHE A 292 6.09 -4.09 -20.74
N PRO A 293 6.50 -4.71 -21.87
CA PRO A 293 7.80 -4.45 -22.48
C PRO A 293 7.91 -2.97 -22.90
N GLY A 294 9.06 -2.35 -22.64
CA GLY A 294 9.31 -0.93 -22.95
C GLY A 294 8.79 0.08 -21.90
N LEU A 295 8.07 -0.39 -20.88
CA LEU A 295 7.70 0.44 -19.72
C LEU A 295 8.88 0.60 -18.76
N VAL A 296 9.55 -0.50 -18.44
CA VAL A 296 10.65 -0.53 -17.48
C VAL A 296 11.93 -0.80 -18.26
N GLU A 297 12.84 0.17 -18.26
CA GLU A 297 14.19 -0.02 -18.79
C GLU A 297 14.93 -1.04 -17.93
N ALA A 298 15.76 -1.88 -18.55
CA ALA A 298 16.57 -2.87 -17.83
C ALA A 298 17.43 -2.24 -16.72
N ARG A 299 17.88 -0.99 -16.95
CA ARG A 299 18.61 -0.18 -15.96
C ARG A 299 17.77 0.14 -14.72
N LEU A 300 16.49 0.51 -14.90
CA LEU A 300 15.59 0.82 -13.79
C LEU A 300 15.29 -0.42 -12.96
N LEU A 301 15.06 -1.56 -13.62
CA LEU A 301 14.89 -2.84 -12.94
C LEU A 301 16.16 -3.24 -12.17
N ALA A 302 17.32 -3.21 -12.82
CA ALA A 302 18.60 -3.56 -12.20
C ALA A 302 18.89 -2.66 -11.00
N PHE A 303 18.67 -1.34 -11.11
CA PHE A 303 18.86 -0.40 -10.01
C PHE A 303 17.88 -0.68 -8.85
N SER A 304 16.62 -0.98 -9.15
CA SER A 304 15.63 -1.33 -8.12
C SER A 304 16.01 -2.63 -7.39
N LEU A 305 16.45 -3.66 -8.11
CA LEU A 305 16.87 -4.94 -7.53
C LEU A 305 18.17 -4.79 -6.73
N ALA A 306 19.14 -4.06 -7.26
CA ALA A 306 20.40 -3.77 -6.57
C ALA A 306 20.14 -3.00 -5.26
N THR A 307 19.31 -1.96 -5.31
CA THR A 307 18.92 -1.20 -4.11
C THR A 307 18.19 -2.08 -3.11
N THR A 308 17.25 -2.92 -3.56
CA THR A 308 16.55 -3.90 -2.73
C THR A 308 17.55 -4.81 -2.00
N ALA A 309 18.53 -5.35 -2.72
CA ALA A 309 19.57 -6.20 -2.15
C ALA A 309 20.46 -5.46 -1.15
N VAL A 310 20.85 -4.21 -1.45
CA VAL A 310 21.64 -3.38 -0.52
C VAL A 310 20.86 -3.08 0.75
N VAL A 311 19.59 -2.66 0.64
CA VAL A 311 18.73 -2.37 1.80
C VAL A 311 18.56 -3.62 2.68
N LEU A 312 18.32 -4.78 2.05
CA LEU A 312 18.23 -6.05 2.76
C LEU A 312 19.56 -6.40 3.46
N GLY A 313 20.69 -6.32 2.74
CA GLY A 313 22.01 -6.65 3.28
C GLY A 313 22.42 -5.74 4.44
N VAL A 314 22.20 -4.43 4.31
CA VAL A 314 22.44 -3.46 5.40
C VAL A 314 21.54 -3.76 6.60
N GLY A 315 20.27 -4.09 6.37
CA GLY A 315 19.34 -4.39 7.46
C GLY A 315 19.66 -5.69 8.20
N LEU A 316 20.15 -6.71 7.49
CA LEU A 316 20.57 -7.97 8.09
C LEU A 316 21.93 -7.89 8.83
N ALA A 317 22.75 -6.88 8.52
CA ALA A 317 24.06 -6.67 9.16
C ALA A 317 24.01 -5.89 10.48
N GLN A 318 22.83 -5.40 10.89
CA GLN A 318 22.62 -4.59 12.11
C GLN A 318 22.06 -5.39 13.29
#